data_AF-A0A0D8ZRY6-F1
#
_entry.id   AF-A0A0D8ZRY6-F1
#
_cell.length_a   1.000
_cell.length_b   1.000
_cell.length_c   1.000
_cell.angle_alpha   90.00
_cell.angle_beta   90.00
_cell.angle_gamma   90.00
#
_symmetry.space_group_name_H-M   'P 1'
#
loop_
_entity.id
_entity.type
_entity.pdbx_description
1 polymer ?
#
loop_
_entity_poly.entity_id
_entity_poly.type
_entity_poly.pdbx_seq_one_letter_code
_entity_poly.pdbx_strand_id
1 'polypeptide(L)'
;MDSIDKLLAQIKAESQEPTVKPNLPNPAAANDAAIDSLLEQVEGKYQKPPAPQSPNIKRSQPASNSAIDSLLNQVKNDYQEQDKIAAQQKQQQIQAQLQQQQQQRQKQLEALKVQAQAWLEKLDPLSSEGLWFERFAEGYPTKLAAAIEYLQDSH
;
A
#
# COMPACT_ATOMS: atom_id res chain seq x y z
N MET A 1 -15.33 12.24 -5.00
CA MET A 1 -14.56 11.50 -3.99
C MET A 1 -15.06 10.06 -4.00
N ASP A 2 -14.64 9.21 -4.94
CA ASP A 2 -15.47 8.01 -5.25
C ASP A 2 -14.70 6.71 -5.51
N SER A 3 -13.36 6.71 -5.52
CA SER A 3 -12.59 5.51 -5.84
C SER A 3 -12.08 4.76 -4.61
N ILE A 4 -11.78 5.46 -3.53
CA ILE A 4 -11.24 4.86 -2.29
C ILE A 4 -12.38 4.28 -1.44
N ASP A 5 -13.49 5.02 -1.29
CA ASP A 5 -14.66 4.56 -0.53
C ASP A 5 -15.31 3.32 -1.16
N LYS A 6 -15.29 3.23 -2.50
CA LYS A 6 -15.81 2.07 -3.23
C LYS A 6 -14.95 0.82 -3.01
N LEU A 7 -13.63 0.99 -2.89
CA LEU A 7 -12.70 -0.10 -2.60
C LEU A 7 -12.82 -0.59 -1.16
N LEU A 8 -13.01 0.34 -0.21
CA LEU A 8 -13.29 0.03 1.19
C LEU A 8 -14.62 -0.73 1.36
N ALA A 9 -15.65 -0.34 0.62
CA ALA A 9 -16.93 -1.05 0.61
C ALA A 9 -16.80 -2.48 0.07
N GLN A 10 -15.99 -2.68 -0.98
CA GLN A 10 -15.73 -4.00 -1.58
C GLN A 10 -15.02 -4.95 -0.60
N ILE A 11 -13.96 -4.48 0.07
CA ILE A 11 -13.19 -5.29 1.03
C ILE A 11 -14.04 -5.66 2.26
N LYS A 12 -14.90 -4.72 2.71
CA LYS A 12 -15.80 -4.95 3.84
C LYS A 12 -16.88 -5.98 3.52
N ALA A 13 -17.36 -6.01 2.27
CA ALA A 13 -18.33 -7.00 1.81
C ALA A 13 -17.72 -8.40 1.65
N GLU A 14 -16.45 -8.49 1.24
CA GLU A 14 -15.75 -9.78 1.06
C GLU A 14 -15.31 -10.42 2.39
N SER A 15 -15.22 -9.65 3.48
CA SER A 15 -14.83 -10.16 4.81
C SER A 15 -15.99 -10.75 5.63
N GLN A 16 -17.22 -10.80 5.09
CA GLN A 16 -18.38 -11.41 5.75
C GLN A 16 -18.95 -12.56 4.91
N GLU A 17 -18.25 -13.69 4.89
CA GLU A 17 -18.86 -14.97 4.53
C GLU A 17 -19.53 -15.63 5.76
N PRO A 18 -20.74 -16.19 5.62
CA PRO A 18 -21.46 -16.86 6.69
C PRO A 18 -20.83 -18.23 7.02
N THR A 19 -20.75 -18.51 8.31
CA THR A 19 -20.27 -19.77 8.89
C THR A 19 -21.03 -21.00 8.38
N VAL A 20 -20.40 -21.82 7.55
CA VAL A 20 -20.84 -23.21 7.27
C VAL A 20 -19.82 -24.19 7.84
N LYS A 21 -20.30 -25.04 8.74
CA LYS A 21 -19.53 -26.09 9.44
C LYS A 21 -19.02 -27.15 8.45
N PRO A 22 -17.72 -27.53 8.47
CA PRO A 22 -17.26 -28.73 7.77
C PRO A 22 -17.52 -29.97 8.63
N ASN A 23 -18.32 -30.90 8.12
CA ASN A 23 -18.38 -32.28 8.60
C ASN A 23 -17.35 -33.08 7.77
N LEU A 24 -16.27 -33.57 8.38
CA LEU A 24 -15.27 -34.43 7.73
C LEU A 24 -15.43 -35.89 8.24
N PRO A 25 -15.54 -36.90 7.35
CA PRO A 25 -15.33 -38.28 7.72
C PRO A 25 -13.84 -38.53 8.03
N ASN A 26 -13.57 -39.18 9.15
CA ASN A 26 -12.26 -39.59 9.63
C ASN A 26 -11.58 -40.62 8.69
N PRO A 27 -10.40 -40.34 8.09
CA PRO A 27 -9.64 -41.30 7.29
C PRO A 27 -8.38 -41.82 8.03
N ALA A 28 -8.41 -41.89 9.37
CA ALA A 28 -7.22 -42.24 10.16
C ALA A 28 -6.98 -43.76 10.37
N ALA A 29 -7.75 -44.66 9.74
CA ALA A 29 -7.65 -46.10 10.02
C ALA A 29 -7.12 -46.99 8.87
N ALA A 30 -6.71 -46.40 7.73
CA ALA A 30 -6.32 -47.18 6.54
C ALA A 30 -4.83 -47.05 6.13
N ASN A 31 -4.05 -46.20 6.80
CA ASN A 31 -2.69 -45.85 6.34
C ASN A 31 -1.55 -46.63 7.02
N ASP A 32 -1.80 -47.30 8.15
CA ASP A 32 -0.72 -47.99 8.89
C ASP A 32 -0.22 -49.25 8.17
N ALA A 33 -1.09 -49.98 7.47
CA ALA A 33 -0.70 -51.21 6.76
C ALA A 33 0.11 -50.96 5.47
N ALA A 34 0.05 -49.76 4.90
CA ALA A 34 0.78 -49.42 3.67
C ALA A 34 2.25 -49.04 3.96
N ILE A 35 2.53 -48.54 5.16
CA ILE A 35 3.88 -48.10 5.55
C ILE A 35 4.78 -49.31 5.84
N ASP A 36 4.26 -50.34 6.53
CA ASP A 36 5.02 -51.56 6.83
C ASP A 36 5.42 -52.32 5.56
N SER A 37 4.53 -52.40 4.57
CA SER A 37 4.82 -53.08 3.30
C SER A 37 5.88 -52.35 2.46
N LEU A 38 5.97 -51.02 2.59
CA LEU A 38 7.04 -50.22 1.99
C LEU A 38 8.38 -50.42 2.72
N LEU A 39 8.35 -50.62 4.04
CA LEU A 39 9.56 -50.82 4.84
C LEU A 39 10.21 -52.20 4.55
N GLU A 40 9.40 -53.27 4.47
CA GLU A 40 9.87 -54.61 4.06
C GLU A 40 10.43 -54.62 2.62
N GLN A 41 9.84 -53.83 1.71
CA GLN A 41 10.31 -53.74 0.33
C GLN A 41 11.67 -53.04 0.21
N VAL A 42 12.04 -52.18 1.16
CA VAL A 42 13.34 -51.52 1.19
C VAL A 42 14.39 -52.43 1.84
N GLU A 43 14.06 -53.13 2.92
CA GLU A 43 15.00 -54.07 3.57
C GLU A 43 15.37 -55.26 2.69
N GLY A 44 14.42 -55.79 1.90
CA GLY A 44 14.68 -56.92 0.98
C GLY A 44 15.66 -56.62 -0.15
N LYS A 45 15.92 -55.34 -0.47
CA LYS A 45 16.81 -54.93 -1.57
C LYS A 45 18.27 -54.74 -1.16
N TYR A 46 18.60 -54.89 0.12
CA TYR A 46 19.97 -54.80 0.63
C TYR A 46 20.52 -56.17 1.08
N GLN A 47 20.35 -57.21 0.25
CA GLN A 47 21.17 -58.42 0.36
C GLN A 47 22.46 -58.25 -0.46
N LYS A 48 23.55 -58.17 0.31
CA LYS A 48 24.97 -58.01 -0.05
C LYS A 48 25.46 -58.94 -1.19
N PRO A 49 25.99 -58.40 -2.30
CA PRO A 49 26.90 -59.11 -3.19
C PRO A 49 28.38 -58.90 -2.76
N PRO A 50 29.30 -59.81 -3.12
CA PRO A 50 30.71 -59.69 -2.79
C PRO A 50 31.40 -58.58 -3.60
N ALA A 51 32.42 -57.96 -3.01
CA ALA A 51 33.15 -56.81 -3.55
C ALA A 51 33.75 -57.06 -4.95
N PRO A 52 33.85 -55.99 -5.78
CA PRO A 52 35.16 -55.67 -6.33
C PRO A 52 35.46 -54.16 -6.39
N GLN A 53 36.69 -53.82 -5.97
CA GLN A 53 37.58 -52.76 -6.45
C GLN A 53 36.97 -51.42 -6.88
N SER A 54 37.25 -50.37 -6.10
CA SER A 54 36.91 -48.97 -6.42
C SER A 54 37.71 -48.45 -7.63
N PRO A 55 37.06 -48.00 -8.72
CA PRO A 55 37.68 -47.08 -9.65
C PRO A 55 37.72 -45.67 -9.04
N ASN A 56 38.88 -45.05 -9.13
CA ASN A 56 39.17 -43.67 -8.74
C ASN A 56 38.21 -42.69 -9.46
N ILE A 57 37.15 -42.23 -8.78
CA ILE A 57 36.24 -41.21 -9.32
C ILE A 57 36.90 -39.84 -9.12
N LYS A 58 37.43 -39.27 -10.21
CA LYS A 58 37.70 -37.84 -10.29
C LYS A 58 36.39 -37.10 -10.08
N ARG A 59 36.28 -36.38 -8.96
CA ARG A 59 35.18 -35.47 -8.62
C ARG A 59 35.08 -34.39 -9.70
N SER A 60 34.23 -34.59 -10.70
CA SER A 60 33.76 -33.53 -11.59
C SER A 60 32.94 -32.55 -10.76
N GLN A 61 33.37 -31.28 -10.77
CA GLN A 61 32.63 -30.19 -10.12
C GLN A 61 31.25 -30.03 -10.77
N PRO A 62 30.20 -29.72 -9.99
CA PRO A 62 28.85 -29.60 -10.51
C PRO A 62 28.71 -28.29 -11.30
N ALA A 63 28.65 -28.39 -12.63
CA ALA A 63 28.35 -27.28 -13.54
C ALA A 63 26.90 -26.73 -13.38
N SER A 64 26.06 -27.38 -12.57
CA SER A 64 24.66 -26.99 -12.33
C SER A 64 24.47 -25.74 -11.47
N ASN A 65 25.49 -25.32 -10.71
CA ASN A 65 25.37 -24.16 -9.82
C ASN A 65 25.28 -22.84 -10.60
N SER A 66 25.93 -22.75 -11.77
CA SER A 66 25.97 -21.53 -12.59
C SER A 66 24.62 -21.15 -13.20
N ALA A 67 23.82 -22.12 -13.63
CA ALA A 67 22.53 -21.86 -14.27
C ALA A 67 21.48 -21.39 -13.24
N ILE A 68 21.51 -21.97 -12.04
CA ILE A 68 20.67 -21.57 -10.92
C ILE A 68 21.04 -20.16 -10.46
N ASP A 69 22.34 -19.86 -10.36
CA ASP A 69 22.81 -18.53 -9.95
C ASP A 69 22.47 -17.44 -10.99
N SER A 70 22.54 -17.77 -12.28
CA SER A 70 22.10 -16.86 -13.35
C SER A 70 20.60 -16.58 -13.28
N LEU A 71 19.77 -17.60 -13.04
CA LEU A 71 18.33 -17.45 -12.86
C LEU A 71 17.99 -16.60 -11.62
N LEU A 72 18.68 -16.83 -10.50
CA LEU A 72 18.48 -16.05 -9.28
C LEU A 72 18.86 -14.57 -9.48
N ASN A 73 19.95 -14.30 -10.20
CA ASN A 73 20.35 -12.94 -10.53
C ASN A 73 19.36 -12.25 -11.48
N GLN A 74 18.83 -12.98 -12.47
CA GLN A 74 17.81 -12.44 -13.35
C GLN A 74 16.54 -12.06 -12.59
N VAL A 75 16.03 -12.97 -11.75
CA VAL A 75 14.85 -12.70 -10.91
C VAL A 75 15.11 -11.51 -9.99
N LYS A 76 16.28 -11.45 -9.33
CA LYS A 76 16.65 -10.33 -8.47
C LYS A 76 16.63 -9.00 -9.22
N ASN A 77 17.18 -8.96 -10.43
CA ASN A 77 17.21 -7.75 -11.24
C ASN A 77 15.80 -7.32 -11.65
N ASP A 78 14.94 -8.27 -12.07
CA ASP A 78 13.55 -7.98 -12.44
C ASP A 78 12.77 -7.35 -11.26
N TYR A 79 12.89 -7.91 -10.05
CA TYR A 79 12.27 -7.33 -8.85
C TYR A 79 12.83 -5.94 -8.53
N GLN A 80 14.15 -5.76 -8.62
CA GLN A 80 14.77 -4.44 -8.36
C GLN A 80 14.32 -3.38 -9.37
N GLU A 81 14.14 -3.74 -10.64
CA GLU A 81 13.64 -2.83 -11.66
C GLU A 81 12.16 -2.50 -11.42
N GLN A 82 11.36 -3.51 -11.09
CA GLN A 82 9.96 -3.32 -10.73
C GLN A 82 9.80 -2.41 -9.50
N ASP A 83 10.61 -2.59 -8.46
CA ASP A 83 10.63 -1.73 -7.28
C ASP A 83 11.00 -0.28 -7.62
N LYS A 84 11.98 -0.07 -8.51
CA LYS A 84 12.36 1.28 -8.97
C LYS A 84 11.21 1.96 -9.71
N ILE A 85 10.53 1.24 -10.61
CA ILE A 85 9.38 1.76 -11.36
C ILE A 85 8.23 2.09 -10.39
N ALA A 86 7.92 1.17 -9.47
CA ALA A 86 6.86 1.37 -8.48
C ALA A 86 7.17 2.57 -7.57
N ALA A 87 8.42 2.71 -7.10
CA ALA A 87 8.86 3.83 -6.30
C ALA A 87 8.75 5.16 -7.08
N GLN A 88 9.17 5.19 -8.35
CA GLN A 88 9.07 6.37 -9.20
C GLN A 88 7.61 6.77 -9.45
N GLN A 89 6.73 5.81 -9.76
CA GLN A 89 5.30 6.08 -9.94
C GLN A 89 4.65 6.62 -8.66
N LYS A 90 4.98 6.03 -7.51
CA LYS A 90 4.51 6.53 -6.21
C LYS A 90 4.97 7.96 -5.96
N GLN A 91 6.23 8.27 -6.26
CA GLN A 91 6.77 9.62 -6.10
C GLN A 91 6.09 10.63 -7.03
N GLN A 92 5.78 10.24 -8.27
CA GLN A 92 5.03 11.08 -9.20
C GLN A 92 3.59 11.34 -8.72
N GLN A 93 2.90 10.31 -8.21
CA GLN A 93 1.55 10.48 -7.64
C GLN A 93 1.54 11.42 -6.44
N ILE A 94 2.51 11.29 -5.52
CA ILE A 94 2.62 12.17 -4.35
C ILE A 94 2.84 13.63 -4.81
N GLN A 95 3.74 13.85 -5.76
CA GLN A 95 3.99 15.20 -6.28
C GLN A 95 2.76 15.80 -6.96
N ALA A 96 2.07 15.02 -7.80
CA ALA A 96 0.84 15.45 -8.45
C ALA A 96 -0.25 15.80 -7.42
N GLN A 97 -0.41 14.97 -6.38
CA GLN A 97 -1.37 15.22 -5.30
C GLN A 97 -1.05 16.49 -4.52
N LEU A 98 0.22 16.72 -4.16
CA LEU A 98 0.66 17.93 -3.48
C LEU A 98 0.41 19.17 -4.33
N GLN A 99 0.71 19.10 -5.63
CA GLN A 99 0.49 20.20 -6.56
C GLN A 99 -1.00 20.53 -6.69
N GLN A 100 -1.86 19.50 -6.81
CA GLN A 100 -3.31 19.68 -6.85
C GLN A 100 -3.83 20.32 -5.56
N GLN A 101 -3.39 19.84 -4.40
CA GLN A 101 -3.79 20.40 -3.11
C GLN A 101 -3.35 21.87 -2.96
N GLN A 102 -2.14 22.21 -3.39
CA GLN A 102 -1.66 23.60 -3.37
C GLN A 102 -2.48 24.49 -4.30
N GLN A 103 -2.81 24.03 -5.52
CA GLN A 103 -3.65 24.80 -6.44
C GLN A 103 -5.05 25.00 -5.87
N GLN A 104 -5.64 23.99 -5.24
CA GLN A 104 -6.95 24.11 -4.60
C GLN A 104 -6.92 25.13 -3.45
N ARG A 105 -5.90 25.08 -2.59
CA ARG A 105 -5.74 26.09 -1.52
C ARG A 105 -5.58 27.50 -2.09
N GLN A 106 -4.79 27.69 -3.14
CA GLN A 106 -4.63 29.00 -3.77
C GLN A 106 -5.96 29.53 -4.30
N LYS A 107 -6.72 28.70 -5.02
CA LYS A 107 -8.05 29.08 -5.51
C LYS A 107 -9.02 29.43 -4.38
N GLN A 108 -9.01 28.68 -3.28
CA GLN A 108 -9.84 28.98 -2.11
C GLN A 108 -9.45 30.32 -1.48
N LEU A 109 -8.16 30.59 -1.31
CA LEU A 109 -7.68 31.86 -0.79
C LEU A 109 -8.00 33.04 -1.71
N GLU A 110 -7.87 32.87 -3.03
CA GLU A 110 -8.26 33.89 -4.00
C GLU A 110 -9.76 34.18 -3.95
N ALA A 111 -10.59 33.13 -3.89
CA ALA A 111 -12.04 33.28 -3.75
C ALA A 111 -12.41 34.00 -2.44
N LEU A 112 -11.81 33.60 -1.31
CA LEU A 112 -11.98 34.26 -0.02
C LEU A 112 -11.53 35.72 -0.06
N LYS A 113 -10.42 36.02 -0.72
CA LYS A 113 -9.94 37.40 -0.88
C LYS A 113 -10.94 38.26 -1.64
N VAL A 114 -11.50 37.75 -2.75
CA VAL A 114 -12.52 38.47 -3.52
C VAL A 114 -13.79 38.68 -2.67
N GLN A 115 -14.22 37.64 -1.94
CA GLN A 115 -15.38 37.73 -1.05
C GLN A 115 -15.14 38.72 0.09
N ALA A 116 -13.96 38.70 0.71
CA ALA A 116 -13.54 39.61 1.76
C ALA A 116 -13.52 41.06 1.28
N GLN A 117 -12.99 41.31 0.08
CA GLN A 117 -13.02 42.64 -0.51
C GLN A 117 -14.44 43.12 -0.76
N ALA A 118 -15.29 42.27 -1.36
CA ALA A 118 -16.69 42.60 -1.61
C ALA A 118 -17.50 42.81 -0.31
N TRP A 119 -17.16 42.08 0.75
CA TRP A 119 -17.75 42.25 2.07
C TRP A 119 -17.31 43.58 2.70
N LEU A 120 -16.02 43.91 2.66
CA LEU A 120 -15.50 45.19 3.14
C LEU A 120 -16.10 46.39 2.42
N GLU A 121 -16.35 46.30 1.11
CA GLU A 121 -17.01 47.37 0.35
C GLU A 121 -18.47 47.56 0.74
N LYS A 122 -19.15 46.50 1.18
CA LYS A 122 -20.54 46.53 1.63
C LYS A 122 -20.67 46.83 3.13
N LEU A 123 -19.60 46.65 3.88
CA LEU A 123 -19.57 46.85 5.32
C LEU A 123 -19.74 48.34 5.62
N ASP A 124 -20.84 48.70 6.26
CA ASP A 124 -21.05 50.06 6.74
C ASP A 124 -20.19 50.31 7.99
N PRO A 125 -19.23 51.26 7.98
CA PRO A 125 -18.37 51.55 9.12
C PRO A 125 -19.12 51.99 10.39
N LEU A 126 -20.35 52.50 10.24
CA LEU A 126 -21.17 52.96 11.36
C LEU A 126 -22.14 51.88 11.87
N SER A 127 -22.20 50.72 11.20
CA SER A 127 -22.94 49.55 11.67
C SER A 127 -22.26 48.91 12.87
N SER A 128 -23.03 48.18 13.69
CA SER A 128 -22.51 47.37 14.79
C SER A 128 -21.43 46.37 14.33
N GLU A 129 -21.60 45.77 13.15
CA GLU A 129 -20.59 44.87 12.55
C GLU A 129 -19.36 45.63 12.07
N GLY A 130 -19.53 46.84 11.50
CA GLY A 130 -18.41 47.68 11.08
C GLY A 130 -17.54 48.10 12.26
N LEU A 131 -18.15 48.57 13.34
CA LEU A 131 -17.45 48.99 14.57
C LEU A 131 -16.73 47.82 15.25
N TRP A 132 -17.36 46.64 15.30
CA TRP A 132 -16.71 45.45 15.82
C TRP A 132 -15.56 45.01 14.93
N PHE A 133 -15.74 45.02 13.61
CA PHE A 133 -14.71 44.62 12.66
C PHE A 133 -13.48 45.55 12.70
N GLU A 134 -13.67 46.85 12.89
CA GLU A 134 -12.54 47.77 13.09
C GLU A 134 -11.68 47.37 14.29
N ARG A 135 -12.29 47.01 15.42
CA ARG A 135 -11.58 46.50 16.61
C ARG A 135 -10.90 45.16 16.34
N PHE A 136 -11.58 44.27 15.61
CA PHE A 136 -11.02 42.99 15.21
C PHE A 136 -9.80 43.14 14.28
N ALA A 137 -9.86 44.09 13.34
CA ALA A 137 -8.82 44.33 12.36
C ALA A 137 -7.56 45.01 12.93
N GLU A 138 -7.62 45.64 14.11
CA GLU A 138 -6.47 46.25 14.78
C GLU A 138 -5.33 45.26 15.04
N GLY A 139 -5.64 43.97 15.22
CA GLY A 139 -4.64 42.90 15.41
C GLY A 139 -3.98 42.39 14.12
N TYR A 140 -4.46 42.83 12.95
CA TYR A 140 -4.02 42.31 11.66
C TYR A 140 -3.23 43.36 10.87
N PRO A 141 -2.30 42.93 9.98
CA PRO A 141 -1.54 43.86 9.16
C PRO A 141 -2.40 44.70 8.21
N THR A 142 -3.55 44.16 7.80
CA THR A 142 -4.50 44.84 6.90
C THR A 142 -5.94 44.45 7.24
N LYS A 143 -6.89 45.36 6.98
CA LYS A 143 -8.33 45.05 7.06
C LYS A 143 -8.72 43.89 6.15
N LEU A 144 -8.10 43.76 4.98
CA LEU A 144 -8.36 42.64 4.08
C LEU A 144 -7.93 41.30 4.71
N ALA A 145 -6.79 41.25 5.41
CA ALA A 145 -6.35 40.04 6.11
C ALA A 145 -7.32 39.66 7.23
N ALA A 146 -7.80 40.64 8.01
CA ALA A 146 -8.83 40.41 9.01
C ALA A 146 -10.14 39.91 8.36
N ALA A 147 -10.59 40.52 7.26
CA ALA A 147 -11.80 40.11 6.57
C ALA A 147 -11.70 38.68 6.00
N ILE A 148 -10.54 38.28 5.51
CA ILE A 148 -10.29 36.89 5.06
C ILE A 148 -10.43 35.93 6.24
N GLU A 149 -9.81 36.22 7.37
CA GLU A 149 -9.88 35.38 8.58
C GLU A 149 -11.30 35.30 9.14
N TYR A 150 -12.02 36.43 9.20
CA TYR A 150 -13.41 36.46 9.64
C TYR A 150 -14.31 35.59 8.74
N LEU A 151 -14.19 35.72 7.41
CA LEU A 151 -14.98 34.92 6.48
C LEU A 151 -14.58 33.45 6.43
N GLN A 152 -13.33 33.14 6.79
CA GLN A 152 -12.86 31.76 6.90
C GLN A 152 -13.38 31.06 8.16
N ASP A 153 -13.51 31.77 9.29
CA ASP A 153 -14.07 31.23 10.55
C ASP A 153 -15.60 31.19 10.54
N SER A 154 -16.25 32.05 9.73
CA SER A 154 -17.71 32.16 9.61
C SER A 154 -18.37 31.08 8.73
N HIS A 155 -17.66 30.04 8.29
CA HIS A 155 -18.11 29.04 7.31
C HIS A 155 -17.86 27.60 7.74
#